data_AF-A0A257LVB0-F1
#
_entry.id   AF-A0A257LVB0-F1
#
_cell.length_a   1.000
_cell.length_b   1.000
_cell.length_c   1.000
_cell.angle_alpha   90.00
_cell.angle_beta   90.00
_cell.angle_gamma   90.00
#
_symmetry.space_group_name_H-M   'P 1'
#
loop_
_entity.id
_entity.type
_entity.pdbx_description
1 polymer ?
#
loop_
_entity_poly.entity_id
_entity_poly.type
_entity_poly.pdbx_seq_one_letter_code
_entity_poly.pdbx_strand_id
1 'polypeptide(L)'
;MRLKDLFVIANLTVLTVTVQGVNNLNDALVWTFGGGLGSGRDTLVTLALYFEPQFMKRGWFKYSAIPYNRFPEVSWVADTVNAHGALLEGGVQCANLVPHAGWPCAHPEDDVPPYSIPTAIYHDFTTRNADDTIYYIPNITGHSVTSHASIANENWLTYCLWWAYEQIDAGANALEFDEISGAYRFGMDTTVASEENPNDGYDDYALGTANLCTRVSLVCTSDEVNPMVWFYPTASASTNSDSAQNAFDGNPSTVWHSAVGDTHWLEINFGRQRRVKQLYLMFPSSHVLTYFRIRYWDGTSWQDFTPPISVNDNSDSIRSFLVDMVWTSKLRLESTDSIVYVAEFQAYGYGFRQFVLERFYIDSGWTPTDTRWESLMLVELSDTGQCPDGNYRKYLRYHGWTKNPFGGKLTVANALNPPNPFFLIWFPGKYYKLLRIYFRDDPEILDQIERLREASFTQFRTKQLFWYQIVDSVRAYAASVGRNIYISYNGSWYRPDSVDYFIRNL
;
A
#
# COMPACT_ATOMS: atom_id res chain seq x y z
N MET A 1 -27.80 -41.19 9.20
CA MET A 1 -26.42 -41.43 9.65
C MET A 1 -25.74 -40.07 9.71
N ARG A 2 -25.12 -39.72 10.84
CA ARG A 2 -24.61 -38.38 11.16
C ARG A 2 -23.37 -38.04 10.34
N LEU A 3 -23.25 -36.80 9.89
CA LEU A 3 -21.99 -36.08 9.69
C LEU A 3 -22.25 -34.62 10.10
N LYS A 4 -22.38 -34.43 11.42
CA LYS A 4 -22.01 -33.17 12.07
C LYS A 4 -20.50 -33.25 12.19
N ASP A 5 -19.78 -32.37 11.50
CA ASP A 5 -18.42 -31.90 11.82
C ASP A 5 -17.88 -31.10 10.62
N LEU A 6 -17.95 -29.77 10.66
CA LEU A 6 -16.90 -28.94 10.06
C LEU A 6 -16.81 -27.56 10.75
N PHE A 7 -15.58 -27.15 11.01
CA PHE A 7 -15.11 -26.11 11.94
C PHE A 7 -15.45 -24.67 11.55
N VAL A 8 -15.82 -23.84 12.54
CA VAL A 8 -15.68 -22.37 12.50
C VAL A 8 -15.17 -21.88 13.87
N ILE A 9 -14.11 -21.07 13.89
CA ILE A 9 -13.54 -20.41 15.08
C ILE A 9 -13.82 -18.90 14.99
N ALA A 10 -14.47 -18.29 15.99
CA ALA A 10 -14.33 -16.86 16.35
C ALA A 10 -15.03 -16.50 17.70
N ASN A 11 -14.51 -15.49 18.41
CA ASN A 11 -14.77 -15.11 19.81
C ASN A 11 -15.64 -13.83 20.00
N LEU A 12 -16.24 -13.70 21.20
CA LEU A 12 -17.41 -12.91 21.68
C LEU A 12 -17.37 -11.35 21.76
N THR A 13 -18.56 -10.72 21.58
CA THR A 13 -19.28 -9.68 22.39
C THR A 13 -20.26 -8.82 21.53
N VAL A 14 -21.50 -8.59 22.03
CA VAL A 14 -22.77 -8.25 21.31
C VAL A 14 -23.24 -6.78 21.40
N LEU A 15 -23.80 -6.24 20.30
CA LEU A 15 -24.76 -5.10 20.26
C LEU A 15 -25.67 -5.22 19.01
N THR A 16 -26.96 -4.90 19.13
CA THR A 16 -28.04 -5.33 18.23
C THR A 16 -28.41 -4.29 17.15
N VAL A 17 -28.48 -4.69 15.87
CA VAL A 17 -29.16 -3.96 14.76
C VAL A 17 -29.80 -4.99 13.80
N THR A 18 -30.92 -4.65 13.17
CA THR A 18 -31.83 -5.58 12.46
C THR A 18 -31.75 -5.45 10.93
N VAL A 19 -31.31 -6.51 10.20
CA VAL A 19 -31.73 -6.86 8.82
C VAL A 19 -31.58 -8.40 8.59
N GLN A 20 -32.55 -8.98 7.86
CA GLN A 20 -32.78 -10.37 7.37
C GLN A 20 -31.80 -11.48 7.86
N GLY A 21 -32.27 -12.29 8.80
CA GLY A 21 -31.45 -13.26 9.55
C GLY A 21 -31.32 -14.66 8.94
N VAL A 22 -30.07 -15.13 8.84
CA VAL A 22 -29.75 -16.54 9.09
C VAL A 22 -29.95 -16.76 10.59
N ASN A 23 -30.94 -17.57 11.00
CA ASN A 23 -31.33 -17.65 12.41
C ASN A 23 -30.28 -18.31 13.33
N ASN A 24 -29.28 -19.01 12.76
CA ASN A 24 -28.16 -19.61 13.48
C ASN A 24 -27.01 -19.94 12.51
N LEU A 25 -25.78 -19.54 12.82
CA LEU A 25 -24.60 -19.85 11.99
C LEU A 25 -24.22 -21.34 11.99
N ASN A 26 -24.71 -22.13 12.95
CA ASN A 26 -24.61 -23.59 12.89
C ASN A 26 -25.42 -24.20 11.73
N ASP A 27 -26.32 -23.42 11.12
CA ASP A 27 -27.21 -23.86 10.05
C ASP A 27 -26.79 -23.31 8.67
N ALA A 28 -25.66 -22.58 8.58
CA ALA A 28 -25.11 -22.09 7.33
C ALA A 28 -24.10 -23.10 6.77
N LEU A 29 -24.46 -23.75 5.66
CA LEU A 29 -23.55 -24.52 4.85
C LEU A 29 -22.75 -23.58 3.94
N VAL A 30 -21.44 -23.55 4.17
CA VAL A 30 -20.46 -22.85 3.34
C VAL A 30 -19.72 -23.87 2.49
N TRP A 31 -19.69 -23.66 1.17
CA TRP A 31 -18.85 -24.44 0.27
C TRP A 31 -17.65 -23.63 -0.21
N THR A 32 -16.45 -24.19 -0.05
CA THR A 32 -15.21 -23.57 -0.54
C THR A 32 -14.64 -24.39 -1.69
N PHE A 33 -14.19 -23.71 -2.73
CA PHE A 33 -13.52 -24.37 -3.87
C PHE A 33 -12.27 -23.58 -4.27
N GLY A 34 -11.32 -24.21 -4.97
CA GLY A 34 -10.04 -23.58 -5.29
C GLY A 34 -10.17 -22.33 -6.18
N GLY A 35 -9.12 -21.52 -6.22
CA GLY A 35 -9.16 -20.17 -6.80
C GLY A 35 -9.25 -19.99 -8.32
N GLY A 36 -9.48 -21.05 -9.10
CA GLY A 36 -9.67 -20.97 -10.55
C GLY A 36 -11.13 -21.24 -10.93
N LEU A 37 -11.66 -20.61 -11.98
CA LEU A 37 -13.02 -20.83 -12.50
C LEU A 37 -13.06 -21.49 -13.89
N GLY A 38 -11.91 -21.96 -14.43
CA GLY A 38 -11.81 -22.58 -15.76
C GLY A 38 -12.34 -24.04 -15.87
N SER A 39 -12.35 -24.53 -17.12
CA SER A 39 -12.93 -25.82 -17.55
C SER A 39 -12.51 -27.00 -16.66
N GLY A 40 -13.48 -27.56 -15.95
CA GLY A 40 -13.31 -28.63 -14.95
C GLY A 40 -13.77 -28.25 -13.54
N ARG A 41 -13.97 -26.95 -13.27
CA ARG A 41 -14.54 -26.44 -12.01
C ARG A 41 -16.08 -26.41 -12.02
N ASP A 42 -16.72 -26.49 -13.18
CA ASP A 42 -18.17 -26.64 -13.34
C ASP A 42 -18.71 -27.82 -12.52
N THR A 43 -17.93 -28.90 -12.46
CA THR A 43 -18.23 -30.08 -11.65
C THR A 43 -18.23 -29.76 -10.16
N LEU A 44 -17.32 -28.90 -9.67
CA LEU A 44 -17.27 -28.51 -8.26
C LEU A 44 -18.41 -27.58 -7.88
N VAL A 45 -18.80 -26.65 -8.77
CA VAL A 45 -19.99 -25.81 -8.56
C VAL A 45 -21.25 -26.68 -8.57
N THR A 46 -21.38 -27.58 -9.54
CA THR A 46 -22.51 -28.52 -9.64
C THR A 46 -22.60 -29.44 -8.41
N LEU A 47 -21.47 -29.98 -7.96
CA LEU A 47 -21.40 -30.79 -6.72
C LEU A 47 -21.75 -29.95 -5.49
N ALA A 48 -21.29 -28.71 -5.40
CA ALA A 48 -21.62 -27.82 -4.29
C ALA A 48 -23.13 -27.61 -4.22
N LEU A 49 -23.77 -27.32 -5.36
CA LEU A 49 -25.20 -27.05 -5.46
C LEU A 49 -26.08 -28.24 -5.04
N TYR A 50 -25.59 -29.49 -5.19
CA TYR A 50 -26.28 -30.66 -4.63
C TYR A 50 -26.48 -30.59 -3.11
N PHE A 51 -25.58 -29.91 -2.39
CA PHE A 51 -25.67 -29.75 -0.94
C PHE A 51 -26.44 -28.49 -0.53
N GLU A 52 -26.91 -27.67 -1.48
CA GLU A 52 -27.67 -26.44 -1.23
C GLU A 52 -27.00 -25.48 -0.21
N PRO A 53 -25.74 -25.05 -0.45
CA PRO A 53 -25.07 -24.11 0.44
C PRO A 53 -25.81 -22.78 0.46
N GLN A 54 -25.78 -22.06 1.58
CA GLN A 54 -26.23 -20.65 1.63
C GLN A 54 -25.13 -19.71 1.14
N PHE A 55 -23.89 -20.19 1.14
CA PHE A 55 -22.72 -19.40 0.75
C PHE A 55 -21.71 -20.24 -0.01
N MET A 56 -21.27 -19.72 -1.16
CA MET A 56 -20.19 -20.29 -1.94
C MET A 56 -19.03 -19.31 -2.00
N LYS A 57 -17.89 -19.78 -1.51
CA LYS A 57 -16.64 -19.02 -1.51
C LYS A 57 -15.69 -19.58 -2.55
N ARG A 58 -15.31 -18.75 -3.50
CA ARG A 58 -14.13 -18.98 -4.32
C ARG A 58 -12.90 -18.77 -3.44
N GLY A 59 -12.04 -19.78 -3.36
CA GLY A 59 -10.74 -19.70 -2.69
C GLY A 59 -9.77 -18.77 -3.43
N TRP A 60 -8.55 -18.68 -2.94
CA TRP A 60 -7.62 -17.56 -3.21
C TRP A 60 -7.47 -17.16 -4.68
N PHE A 61 -7.62 -15.88 -4.95
CA PHE A 61 -7.36 -15.27 -6.25
C PHE A 61 -5.86 -15.33 -6.61
N LYS A 62 -5.47 -16.29 -7.46
CA LYS A 62 -4.06 -16.41 -7.90
C LYS A 62 -3.86 -15.74 -9.25
N TYR A 63 -2.99 -14.72 -9.28
CA TYR A 63 -2.66 -13.97 -10.51
C TYR A 63 -2.21 -14.84 -11.68
N SER A 64 -1.56 -15.98 -11.37
CA SER A 64 -0.90 -16.83 -12.34
C SER A 64 -1.81 -17.55 -13.35
N ALA A 65 -3.14 -17.43 -13.26
CA ALA A 65 -4.11 -18.07 -14.15
C ALA A 65 -5.14 -17.08 -14.75
N ILE A 66 -4.95 -15.79 -14.52
CA ILE A 66 -5.94 -14.73 -14.78
C ILE A 66 -6.37 -14.59 -16.24
N PRO A 67 -5.45 -14.61 -17.24
CA PRO A 67 -5.86 -14.38 -18.63
C PRO A 67 -6.85 -15.43 -19.17
N TYR A 68 -6.99 -16.56 -18.48
CA TYR A 68 -7.88 -17.67 -18.80
C TYR A 68 -9.00 -17.87 -17.75
N ASN A 69 -9.18 -16.88 -16.88
CA ASN A 69 -10.02 -16.94 -15.69
C ASN A 69 -10.64 -15.57 -15.40
N ARG A 70 -10.88 -14.78 -16.45
CA ARG A 70 -11.51 -13.47 -16.35
C ARG A 70 -12.93 -13.66 -15.86
N PHE A 71 -13.33 -12.84 -14.89
CA PHE A 71 -14.64 -12.97 -14.25
C PHE A 71 -15.83 -12.81 -15.22
N PRO A 72 -15.78 -11.93 -16.23
CA PRO A 72 -16.82 -11.88 -17.25
C PRO A 72 -17.07 -13.21 -17.99
N GLU A 73 -16.05 -14.06 -18.16
CA GLU A 73 -16.17 -15.35 -18.85
C GLU A 73 -16.90 -16.42 -18.01
N VAL A 74 -17.10 -16.13 -16.73
CA VAL A 74 -17.65 -17.04 -15.72
C VAL A 74 -18.78 -16.40 -14.93
N SER A 75 -19.40 -15.35 -15.47
CA SER A 75 -20.56 -14.66 -14.88
C SER A 75 -21.73 -15.63 -14.61
N TRP A 76 -21.86 -16.67 -15.44
CA TRP A 76 -22.82 -17.75 -15.26
C TRP A 76 -22.73 -18.44 -13.90
N VAL A 77 -21.55 -18.46 -13.26
CA VAL A 77 -21.37 -19.07 -11.93
C VAL A 77 -22.19 -18.32 -10.90
N ALA A 78 -22.08 -16.98 -10.88
CA ALA A 78 -22.82 -16.15 -9.95
C ALA A 78 -24.33 -16.29 -10.17
N ASP A 79 -24.78 -16.23 -11.42
CA ASP A 79 -26.19 -16.40 -11.77
C ASP A 79 -26.72 -17.76 -11.32
N THR A 80 -25.97 -18.83 -11.56
CA THR A 80 -26.34 -20.19 -11.17
C THR A 80 -26.40 -20.33 -9.65
N VAL A 81 -25.38 -19.84 -8.94
CA VAL A 81 -25.28 -19.83 -7.48
C VAL A 81 -26.49 -19.09 -6.86
N ASN A 82 -26.80 -17.90 -7.38
CA ASN A 82 -27.89 -17.07 -6.90
C ASN A 82 -29.27 -17.67 -7.22
N ALA A 83 -29.45 -18.31 -8.38
CA ALA A 83 -30.68 -19.02 -8.72
C ALA A 83 -31.00 -20.18 -7.76
N HIS A 84 -29.99 -20.72 -7.06
CA HIS A 84 -30.15 -21.75 -6.03
C HIS A 84 -30.21 -21.19 -4.61
N GLY A 85 -30.35 -19.87 -4.45
CA GLY A 85 -30.53 -19.23 -3.15
C GLY A 85 -29.24 -19.01 -2.33
N ALA A 86 -28.07 -19.23 -2.93
CA ALA A 86 -26.78 -19.01 -2.27
C ALA A 86 -26.13 -17.71 -2.75
N LEU A 87 -25.25 -17.13 -1.93
CA LEU A 87 -24.39 -16.00 -2.32
C LEU A 87 -23.03 -16.49 -2.80
N LEU A 88 -22.48 -15.84 -3.83
CA LEU A 88 -21.13 -16.06 -4.34
C LEU A 88 -20.17 -15.00 -3.80
N GLU A 89 -19.09 -15.45 -3.18
CA GLU A 89 -17.94 -14.63 -2.81
C GLU A 89 -16.77 -14.85 -3.77
N GLY A 90 -16.32 -13.75 -4.36
CA GLY A 90 -15.06 -13.64 -5.09
C GLY A 90 -13.89 -13.26 -4.17
N GLY A 91 -12.74 -12.95 -4.73
CA GLY A 91 -11.61 -12.46 -3.95
C GLY A 91 -10.51 -11.81 -4.76
N VAL A 92 -9.62 -11.09 -4.06
CA VAL A 92 -8.46 -10.36 -4.60
C VAL A 92 -7.28 -10.59 -3.66
N GLN A 93 -6.18 -11.16 -4.16
CA GLN A 93 -4.96 -11.36 -3.36
C GLN A 93 -4.11 -10.09 -3.38
N CYS A 94 -3.84 -9.49 -2.22
CA CYS A 94 -3.27 -8.14 -2.14
C CYS A 94 -1.74 -8.10 -2.03
N ALA A 95 -1.07 -9.20 -1.71
CA ALA A 95 0.38 -9.17 -1.48
C ALA A 95 1.18 -10.12 -2.35
N ASN A 96 0.60 -11.05 -3.10
CA ASN A 96 1.36 -12.00 -3.89
C ASN A 96 1.49 -11.51 -5.33
N LEU A 97 2.72 -11.28 -5.79
CA LEU A 97 3.02 -10.73 -7.10
C LEU A 97 3.84 -11.73 -7.91
N VAL A 98 3.36 -12.09 -9.10
CA VAL A 98 4.01 -13.04 -10.00
C VAL A 98 4.25 -12.32 -11.33
N PRO A 99 5.48 -12.34 -11.89
CA PRO A 99 5.78 -11.61 -13.12
C PRO A 99 5.16 -12.26 -14.36
N HIS A 100 5.06 -13.59 -14.40
CA HIS A 100 4.74 -14.36 -15.62
C HIS A 100 3.24 -14.67 -15.82
N ALA A 101 2.35 -13.97 -15.12
CA ALA A 101 0.92 -14.01 -15.40
C ALA A 101 0.16 -13.02 -14.51
N GLY A 102 -0.90 -12.45 -15.06
CA GLY A 102 -1.79 -11.52 -14.36
C GLY A 102 -2.14 -10.32 -15.22
N TRP A 103 -1.26 -9.94 -16.15
CA TRP A 103 -1.49 -8.81 -17.02
C TRP A 103 -2.59 -9.13 -18.05
N PRO A 104 -3.62 -8.29 -18.18
CA PRO A 104 -4.80 -8.63 -18.95
C PRO A 104 -4.65 -8.42 -20.46
N CYS A 105 -3.76 -7.56 -20.94
CA CYS A 105 -3.68 -7.20 -22.36
C CYS A 105 -2.26 -7.34 -22.94
N ALA A 106 -2.17 -7.52 -24.26
CA ALA A 106 -0.87 -7.55 -24.93
C ALA A 106 -0.11 -6.23 -24.75
N HIS A 107 1.23 -6.30 -24.70
CA HIS A 107 2.09 -5.12 -24.58
C HIS A 107 3.42 -5.33 -25.32
N PRO A 108 4.24 -4.28 -25.52
CA PRO A 108 5.45 -4.40 -26.34
C PRO A 108 6.52 -5.36 -25.84
N GLU A 109 6.52 -5.73 -24.55
CA GLU A 109 7.49 -6.69 -24.00
C GLU A 109 6.98 -8.15 -24.10
N ASP A 110 5.67 -8.35 -24.26
CA ASP A 110 5.01 -9.67 -24.34
C ASP A 110 3.64 -9.58 -25.03
N ASP A 111 3.48 -10.30 -26.14
CA ASP A 111 2.25 -10.37 -26.94
C ASP A 111 1.61 -11.77 -26.97
N VAL A 112 2.09 -12.71 -26.14
CA VAL A 112 1.56 -14.07 -26.06
C VAL A 112 0.92 -14.32 -24.68
N PRO A 113 -0.37 -14.69 -24.60
CA PRO A 113 -1.00 -14.99 -23.33
C PRO A 113 -0.47 -16.30 -22.70
N PRO A 114 -0.40 -16.41 -21.35
CA PRO A 114 -0.77 -15.38 -20.39
C PRO A 114 0.29 -14.27 -20.35
N TYR A 115 -0.15 -13.01 -20.50
CA TYR A 115 0.77 -11.87 -20.59
C TYR A 115 1.49 -11.64 -19.26
N SER A 116 2.78 -11.36 -19.36
CA SER A 116 3.62 -10.95 -18.24
C SER A 116 3.25 -9.53 -17.77
N ILE A 117 3.54 -9.19 -16.51
CA ILE A 117 3.44 -7.80 -16.07
C ILE A 117 4.62 -7.03 -16.69
N PRO A 118 4.40 -5.88 -17.36
CA PRO A 118 5.49 -5.07 -17.90
C PRO A 118 6.55 -4.80 -16.85
N THR A 119 7.82 -4.93 -17.22
CA THR A 119 8.95 -4.92 -16.30
C THR A 119 8.94 -3.68 -15.41
N ALA A 120 8.73 -2.49 -16.00
CA ALA A 120 8.65 -1.23 -15.25
C ALA A 120 7.54 -1.22 -14.18
N ILE A 121 6.39 -1.85 -14.47
CA ILE A 121 5.26 -1.93 -13.55
C ILE A 121 5.52 -2.96 -12.47
N TYR A 122 6.08 -4.13 -12.84
CA TYR A 122 6.47 -5.15 -11.88
C TYR A 122 7.46 -4.59 -10.85
N HIS A 123 8.50 -3.89 -11.30
CA HIS A 123 9.48 -3.24 -10.41
C HIS A 123 8.88 -2.15 -9.53
N ASP A 124 7.84 -1.47 -10.01
CA ASP A 124 7.12 -0.45 -9.22
C ASP A 124 6.24 -1.09 -8.14
N PHE A 125 5.55 -2.19 -8.46
CA PHE A 125 4.69 -2.91 -7.53
C PHE A 125 5.48 -3.64 -6.45
N THR A 126 6.67 -4.13 -6.80
CA THR A 126 7.43 -5.05 -5.97
C THR A 126 8.02 -4.38 -4.72
N THR A 127 7.86 -5.02 -3.56
CA THR A 127 8.56 -4.61 -2.35
C THR A 127 10.06 -4.88 -2.42
N ARG A 128 10.84 -4.01 -1.79
CA ARG A 128 12.30 -4.15 -1.66
C ARG A 128 12.69 -4.57 -0.25
N ASN A 129 13.95 -4.93 -0.04
CA ASN A 129 14.50 -5.10 1.30
C ASN A 129 15.21 -3.81 1.76
N ALA A 130 15.85 -3.85 2.93
CA ALA A 130 16.59 -2.71 3.46
C ALA A 130 17.81 -2.31 2.62
N ASP A 131 18.29 -3.16 1.71
CA ASP A 131 19.39 -2.89 0.78
C ASP A 131 18.90 -2.43 -0.60
N ASP A 132 17.61 -2.12 -0.72
CA ASP A 132 16.96 -1.67 -1.95
C ASP A 132 16.90 -2.73 -3.07
N THR A 133 17.11 -4.00 -2.74
CA THR A 133 16.98 -5.11 -3.68
C THR A 133 15.58 -5.70 -3.61
N ILE A 134 15.08 -6.19 -4.75
CA ILE A 134 13.80 -6.89 -4.80
C ILE A 134 13.86 -8.10 -3.89
N TYR A 135 12.83 -8.23 -3.05
CA TYR A 135 12.64 -9.43 -2.25
C TYR A 135 11.81 -10.46 -3.03
N TYR A 136 12.38 -11.65 -3.24
CA TYR A 136 11.67 -12.79 -3.79
C TYR A 136 11.30 -13.76 -2.67
N ILE A 137 10.04 -14.17 -2.64
CA ILE A 137 9.51 -15.12 -1.66
C ILE A 137 10.14 -16.49 -1.93
N PRO A 138 10.94 -17.05 -1.00
CA PRO A 138 11.54 -18.37 -1.19
C PRO A 138 10.45 -19.43 -1.41
N ASN A 139 10.67 -20.32 -2.37
CA ASN A 139 9.85 -21.52 -2.56
C ASN A 139 10.67 -22.77 -2.20
N ILE A 140 10.05 -23.94 -2.34
CA ILE A 140 10.62 -25.25 -1.99
C ILE A 140 11.95 -25.54 -2.72
N THR A 141 12.19 -24.93 -3.89
CA THR A 141 13.40 -25.09 -4.69
C THR A 141 14.46 -24.00 -4.43
N GLY A 142 14.17 -23.03 -3.56
CA GLY A 142 15.05 -21.90 -3.27
C GLY A 142 15.12 -20.83 -4.37
N HIS A 143 14.42 -21.03 -5.50
CA HIS A 143 14.41 -20.11 -6.64
C HIS A 143 12.98 -19.73 -6.98
N SER A 144 12.62 -18.48 -6.67
CA SER A 144 11.30 -17.92 -6.94
C SER A 144 11.47 -16.57 -7.62
N VAL A 145 10.59 -16.31 -8.58
CA VAL A 145 10.37 -14.97 -9.15
C VAL A 145 9.13 -14.30 -8.54
N THR A 146 8.51 -14.95 -7.55
CA THR A 146 7.35 -14.40 -6.85
C THR A 146 7.84 -13.40 -5.83
N SER A 147 7.26 -12.21 -5.83
CA SER A 147 7.57 -11.16 -4.87
C SER A 147 6.32 -10.76 -4.10
N HIS A 148 6.51 -9.90 -3.10
CA HIS A 148 5.39 -9.21 -2.49
C HIS A 148 5.06 -7.90 -3.20
N ALA A 149 3.77 -7.62 -3.38
CA ALA A 149 3.32 -6.31 -3.84
C ALA A 149 3.21 -5.30 -2.69
N SER A 150 3.48 -4.04 -3.01
CA SER A 150 3.32 -2.90 -2.12
C SER A 150 1.86 -2.46 -2.04
N ILE A 151 1.22 -2.66 -0.89
CA ILE A 151 -0.13 -2.13 -0.68
C ILE A 151 -0.15 -0.60 -0.50
N ALA A 152 1.00 0.03 -0.25
CA ALA A 152 1.09 1.49 -0.22
C ALA A 152 1.22 2.09 -1.63
N ASN A 153 1.60 1.27 -2.62
CA ASN A 153 1.65 1.68 -4.01
C ASN A 153 0.23 1.87 -4.56
N GLU A 154 -0.05 3.09 -4.99
CA GLU A 154 -1.35 3.46 -5.53
C GLU A 154 -1.66 2.80 -6.87
N ASN A 155 -0.65 2.47 -7.68
CA ASN A 155 -0.85 1.71 -8.91
C ASN A 155 -1.28 0.28 -8.59
N TRP A 156 -0.70 -0.32 -7.54
CA TRP A 156 -1.11 -1.63 -7.07
C TRP A 156 -2.53 -1.62 -6.52
N LEU A 157 -2.89 -0.61 -5.70
CA LEU A 157 -4.28 -0.42 -5.27
C LEU A 157 -5.24 -0.32 -6.46
N THR A 158 -4.89 0.47 -7.49
CA THR A 158 -5.70 0.61 -8.71
C THR A 158 -5.91 -0.73 -9.40
N TYR A 159 -4.86 -1.55 -9.46
CA TYR A 159 -4.90 -2.88 -10.05
C TYR A 159 -5.76 -3.87 -9.24
N CYS A 160 -5.64 -3.86 -7.90
CA CYS A 160 -6.52 -4.65 -7.02
C CYS A 160 -7.99 -4.24 -7.15
N LEU A 161 -8.27 -2.93 -7.19
CA LEU A 161 -9.63 -2.40 -7.35
C LEU A 161 -10.23 -2.78 -8.68
N TRP A 162 -9.45 -2.72 -9.77
CA TRP A 162 -9.94 -3.15 -11.07
C TRP A 162 -10.38 -4.63 -11.06
N TRP A 163 -9.59 -5.52 -10.45
CA TRP A 163 -10.01 -6.91 -10.26
C TRP A 163 -11.23 -7.09 -9.36
N ALA A 164 -11.45 -6.22 -8.39
CA ALA A 164 -12.66 -6.21 -7.60
C ALA A 164 -13.88 -5.77 -8.44
N TYR A 165 -13.71 -4.78 -9.32
CA TYR A 165 -14.77 -4.26 -10.17
C TYR A 165 -15.21 -5.28 -11.22
N GLU A 166 -14.27 -5.96 -11.87
CA GLU A 166 -14.56 -7.07 -12.79
C GLU A 166 -15.42 -8.17 -12.15
N GLN A 167 -15.22 -8.42 -10.86
CA GLN A 167 -15.99 -9.41 -10.09
C GLN A 167 -17.40 -8.94 -9.77
N ILE A 168 -17.55 -7.66 -9.42
CA ILE A 168 -18.84 -7.02 -9.20
C ILE A 168 -19.66 -7.09 -10.48
N ASP A 169 -19.06 -6.70 -11.61
CA ASP A 169 -19.72 -6.71 -12.92
C ASP A 169 -20.14 -8.12 -13.31
N ALA A 170 -19.33 -9.12 -12.98
CA ALA A 170 -19.61 -10.53 -13.25
C ALA A 170 -20.60 -11.21 -12.30
N GLY A 171 -21.19 -10.53 -11.32
CA GLY A 171 -22.22 -11.17 -10.48
C GLY A 171 -21.84 -11.43 -9.03
N ALA A 172 -20.61 -11.16 -8.58
CA ALA A 172 -20.24 -11.42 -7.20
C ALA A 172 -21.17 -10.70 -6.20
N ASN A 173 -21.54 -11.40 -5.12
CA ASN A 173 -22.30 -10.83 -4.00
C ASN A 173 -21.37 -10.37 -2.89
N ALA A 174 -20.14 -10.89 -2.88
CA ALA A 174 -19.12 -10.50 -1.93
C ALA A 174 -17.69 -10.59 -2.47
N LEU A 175 -16.76 -9.90 -1.84
CA LEU A 175 -15.35 -9.89 -2.18
C LEU A 175 -14.48 -10.06 -0.94
N GLU A 176 -13.60 -11.06 -0.97
CA GLU A 176 -12.52 -11.23 -0.01
C GLU A 176 -11.24 -10.54 -0.48
N PHE A 177 -10.62 -9.70 0.35
CA PHE A 177 -9.26 -9.21 0.08
C PHE A 177 -8.26 -9.98 0.95
N ASP A 178 -7.40 -10.78 0.32
CA ASP A 178 -6.48 -11.69 1.02
C ASP A 178 -5.06 -11.11 1.16
N GLU A 179 -4.34 -11.52 2.20
CA GLU A 179 -2.93 -11.20 2.46
C GLU A 179 -2.54 -9.70 2.45
N ILE A 180 -3.44 -8.77 2.82
CA ILE A 180 -3.12 -7.32 2.84
C ILE A 180 -1.81 -6.98 3.56
N SER A 181 -1.50 -7.63 4.69
CA SER A 181 -0.25 -7.44 5.42
C SER A 181 0.84 -8.47 5.08
N GLY A 182 0.63 -9.30 4.06
CA GLY A 182 1.49 -10.43 3.70
C GLY A 182 2.92 -10.01 3.38
N ALA A 183 3.08 -8.79 2.89
CA ALA A 183 4.36 -8.18 2.52
C ALA A 183 5.20 -7.64 3.69
N TYR A 184 4.73 -7.68 4.94
CA TYR A 184 5.47 -7.10 6.08
C TYR A 184 5.70 -8.19 7.12
N ARG A 185 6.72 -9.01 6.87
CA ARG A 185 6.98 -10.19 7.69
C ARG A 185 8.17 -9.92 8.60
N PHE A 186 7.89 -9.98 9.90
CA PHE A 186 8.94 -10.19 10.87
C PHE A 186 9.25 -11.69 10.98
N GLY A 187 10.48 -12.07 10.67
CA GLY A 187 10.99 -13.44 10.81
C GLY A 187 11.23 -13.78 12.29
N MET A 188 10.85 -14.99 12.69
CA MET A 188 11.12 -15.54 14.04
C MET A 188 11.64 -16.97 13.95
N ASP A 189 12.43 -17.28 12.93
CA ASP A 189 13.14 -18.54 12.90
C ASP A 189 14.09 -18.62 14.11
N THR A 190 13.70 -19.42 15.11
CA THR A 190 14.48 -19.64 16.34
C THR A 190 15.65 -20.60 16.13
N THR A 191 15.78 -21.17 14.93
CA THR A 191 16.87 -22.10 14.55
C THR A 191 18.08 -21.38 13.98
N VAL A 192 17.93 -20.10 13.61
CA VAL A 192 19.02 -19.21 13.21
C VAL A 192 19.21 -18.12 14.27
N ALA A 193 20.36 -17.44 14.24
CA ALA A 193 20.58 -16.32 15.16
C ALA A 193 19.59 -15.18 14.87
N SER A 194 19.24 -14.38 15.88
CA SER A 194 18.24 -13.30 15.72
C SER A 194 18.61 -12.29 14.63
N GLU A 195 19.89 -12.03 14.49
CA GLU A 195 20.56 -11.22 13.47
C GLU A 195 20.51 -11.84 12.07
N GLU A 196 20.21 -13.13 11.97
CA GLU A 196 20.07 -13.89 10.72
C GLU A 196 18.62 -14.11 10.32
N ASN A 197 17.65 -13.70 11.15
CA ASN A 197 16.24 -13.84 10.82
C ASN A 197 15.89 -12.95 9.63
N PRO A 198 15.49 -13.50 8.46
CA PRO A 198 15.13 -12.67 7.33
C PRO A 198 13.87 -11.89 7.65
N ASN A 199 13.94 -10.57 7.48
CA ASN A 199 12.78 -9.70 7.54
C ASN A 199 12.45 -9.23 6.12
N ASP A 200 11.21 -9.50 5.72
CA ASP A 200 10.78 -9.36 4.34
C ASP A 200 9.87 -8.14 4.17
N GLY A 201 10.07 -7.44 3.04
CA GLY A 201 9.21 -6.40 2.50
C GLY A 201 9.26 -5.04 3.20
N TYR A 202 10.43 -4.42 3.10
CA TYR A 202 10.60 -2.98 3.28
C TYR A 202 10.19 -2.26 2.00
N ASP A 203 8.92 -1.91 1.89
CA ASP A 203 8.36 -1.28 0.70
C ASP A 203 8.75 0.21 0.55
N ASP A 204 9.07 0.64 -0.68
CA ASP A 204 9.46 2.02 -1.04
C ASP A 204 8.36 3.04 -0.71
N TYR A 205 7.12 2.67 -0.99
CA TYR A 205 5.94 3.48 -0.75
C TYR A 205 5.62 3.53 0.74
N ALA A 206 5.70 2.39 1.44
CA ALA A 206 5.47 2.33 2.87
C ALA A 206 6.55 3.05 3.69
N LEU A 207 7.81 3.08 3.28
CA LEU A 207 8.86 3.75 4.08
C LEU A 207 9.07 5.23 3.74
N GLY A 208 8.35 5.75 2.74
CA GLY A 208 8.34 7.18 2.41
C GLY A 208 9.45 7.62 1.46
N THR A 209 9.89 6.72 0.56
CA THR A 209 11.01 6.96 -0.38
C THR A 209 10.58 6.99 -1.85
N ALA A 210 9.36 6.55 -2.17
CA ALA A 210 8.87 6.57 -3.54
C ALA A 210 8.60 8.01 -4.00
N ASN A 211 9.52 8.57 -4.80
CA ASN A 211 9.32 9.84 -5.49
C ASN A 211 8.30 9.64 -6.61
N LEU A 212 7.12 10.24 -6.47
CA LEU A 212 6.03 10.13 -7.44
C LEU A 212 6.39 10.68 -8.82
N CYS A 213 7.37 11.58 -8.89
CA CYS A 213 7.79 12.22 -10.14
C CYS A 213 8.59 11.28 -11.06
N THR A 214 9.13 10.18 -10.53
CA THR A 214 9.91 9.18 -11.31
C THR A 214 9.17 7.85 -11.48
N ARG A 215 7.97 7.72 -10.92
CA ARG A 215 7.25 6.45 -10.84
C ARG A 215 6.20 6.35 -11.94
N VAL A 216 6.05 5.16 -12.52
CA VAL A 216 5.02 4.89 -13.52
C VAL A 216 3.64 5.22 -12.97
N SER A 217 2.77 5.82 -13.76
CA SER A 217 1.34 5.98 -13.47
C SER A 217 0.55 4.96 -14.24
N LEU A 218 -0.31 4.23 -13.54
CA LEU A 218 -1.18 3.21 -14.12
C LEU A 218 -2.64 3.62 -13.98
N VAL A 219 -3.41 3.49 -15.04
CA VAL A 219 -4.87 3.66 -15.02
C VAL A 219 -5.48 2.39 -15.58
N CYS A 220 -6.36 1.77 -14.78
CA CYS A 220 -7.18 0.66 -15.25
C CYS A 220 -8.50 1.22 -15.79
N THR A 221 -8.98 0.65 -16.88
CA THR A 221 -10.23 1.04 -17.56
C THR A 221 -11.05 -0.21 -17.85
N SER A 222 -12.34 -0.04 -18.10
CA SER A 222 -13.23 -1.11 -18.57
C SER A 222 -13.12 -1.37 -20.08
N ASP A 223 -12.08 -0.85 -20.74
CA ASP A 223 -11.83 -1.11 -22.16
C ASP A 223 -11.48 -2.59 -22.36
N GLU A 224 -12.24 -3.30 -23.21
CA GLU A 224 -12.05 -4.73 -23.46
C GLU A 224 -10.75 -5.04 -24.24
N VAL A 225 -10.24 -4.09 -25.01
CA VAL A 225 -9.05 -4.23 -25.88
C VAL A 225 -7.79 -3.87 -25.11
N ASN A 226 -7.80 -2.73 -24.41
CA ASN A 226 -6.66 -2.28 -23.61
C ASN A 226 -7.10 -1.76 -22.23
N PRO A 227 -7.47 -2.66 -21.30
CA PRO A 227 -7.95 -2.31 -19.97
C PRO A 227 -6.91 -1.62 -19.09
N MET A 228 -5.65 -1.48 -19.53
CA MET A 228 -4.58 -0.88 -18.74
C MET A 228 -3.74 0.10 -19.57
N VAL A 229 -3.68 1.35 -19.11
CA VAL A 229 -2.85 2.41 -19.72
C VAL A 229 -1.84 2.87 -18.70
N TRP A 230 -0.56 2.97 -19.09
CA TRP A 230 0.49 3.49 -18.23
C TRP A 230 1.41 4.47 -18.93
N PHE A 231 1.97 5.38 -18.15
CA PHE A 231 2.86 6.45 -18.62
C PHE A 231 3.74 6.93 -17.48
N TYR A 232 4.87 7.55 -17.83
CA TYR A 232 5.68 8.30 -16.87
C TYR A 232 5.13 9.72 -16.67
N PRO A 233 5.35 10.33 -15.50
CA PRO A 233 5.04 11.73 -15.28
C PRO A 233 5.71 12.62 -16.34
N THR A 234 5.01 13.66 -16.78
CA THR A 234 5.49 14.57 -17.82
C THR A 234 5.82 15.93 -17.22
N ALA A 235 7.06 16.37 -17.35
CA ALA A 235 7.51 17.68 -16.92
C ALA A 235 7.22 18.76 -17.98
N SER A 236 6.95 19.98 -17.53
CA SER A 236 6.84 21.17 -18.38
C SER A 236 7.28 22.42 -17.63
N ALA A 237 7.65 23.48 -18.34
CA ALA A 237 8.14 24.72 -17.72
C ALA A 237 7.81 25.96 -18.55
N SER A 238 7.90 27.14 -17.95
CA SER A 238 7.66 28.43 -18.59
C SER A 238 8.59 28.71 -19.78
N THR A 239 9.85 28.28 -19.67
CA THR A 239 10.91 28.42 -20.66
C THR A 239 11.88 27.24 -20.54
N ASN A 240 12.70 27.00 -21.57
CA ASN A 240 13.65 25.88 -21.59
C ASN A 240 12.96 24.54 -21.25
N SER A 241 11.78 24.29 -21.84
CA SER A 241 10.93 23.14 -21.51
C SER A 241 11.63 21.79 -21.72
N ASP A 242 12.58 21.71 -22.65
CA ASP A 242 13.31 20.48 -22.97
C ASP A 242 14.20 20.01 -21.80
N SER A 243 14.56 20.89 -20.88
CA SER A 243 15.32 20.54 -19.66
C SER A 243 14.46 20.44 -18.40
N ALA A 244 13.13 20.62 -18.49
CA ALA A 244 12.24 20.55 -17.33
C ALA A 244 12.33 19.19 -16.62
N GLN A 245 12.54 18.11 -17.36
CA GLN A 245 12.66 16.76 -16.81
C GLN A 245 13.87 16.58 -15.87
N ASN A 246 14.91 17.40 -16.02
CA ASN A 246 16.09 17.36 -15.13
C ASN A 246 15.70 17.64 -13.68
N ALA A 247 14.68 18.46 -13.44
CA ALA A 247 14.20 18.72 -12.08
C ALA A 247 13.44 17.53 -11.46
N PHE A 248 13.26 16.42 -12.18
CA PHE A 248 12.46 15.28 -11.75
C PHE A 248 13.17 13.94 -11.98
N ASP A 249 14.48 13.94 -12.23
CA ASP A 249 15.23 12.73 -12.61
C ASP A 249 15.95 12.05 -11.42
N GLY A 250 15.99 12.69 -10.24
CA GLY A 250 16.67 12.18 -9.06
C GLY A 250 18.20 12.37 -9.11
N ASN A 251 18.72 13.11 -10.08
CA ASN A 251 20.12 13.46 -10.22
C ASN A 251 20.38 14.94 -9.84
N PRO A 252 20.94 15.21 -8.64
CA PRO A 252 21.20 16.58 -8.19
C PRO A 252 22.25 17.35 -9.01
N SER A 253 22.91 16.69 -9.98
CA SER A 253 23.89 17.32 -10.88
C SER A 253 23.26 17.85 -12.17
N THR A 254 21.99 17.51 -12.47
CA THR A 254 21.23 18.08 -13.57
C THR A 254 20.33 19.21 -13.04
N VAL A 255 19.91 20.12 -13.91
CA VAL A 255 19.13 21.29 -13.50
C VAL A 255 18.19 21.72 -14.63
N TRP A 256 16.99 22.14 -14.26
CA TRP A 256 16.19 23.04 -15.09
C TRP A 256 16.50 24.48 -14.71
N HIS A 257 16.64 25.36 -15.71
CA HIS A 257 16.74 26.79 -15.47
C HIS A 257 15.83 27.58 -16.39
N SER A 258 15.29 28.69 -15.89
CA SER A 258 14.45 29.59 -16.68
C SER A 258 15.29 30.52 -17.56
N ALA A 259 14.64 31.18 -18.53
CA ALA A 259 15.16 32.41 -19.11
C ALA A 259 15.08 33.57 -18.10
N VAL A 260 15.68 34.71 -18.44
CA VAL A 260 15.57 35.94 -17.65
C VAL A 260 14.13 36.46 -17.70
N GLY A 261 13.55 36.76 -16.55
CA GLY A 261 12.20 37.32 -16.41
C GLY A 261 11.76 37.36 -14.94
N ASP A 262 10.50 37.66 -14.68
CA ASP A 262 9.92 37.79 -13.34
C ASP A 262 8.73 36.85 -13.08
N THR A 263 8.43 35.97 -14.04
CA THR A 263 7.30 35.04 -13.98
C THR A 263 7.73 33.68 -14.51
N HIS A 264 8.09 32.78 -13.59
CA HIS A 264 8.59 31.45 -13.92
C HIS A 264 7.74 30.36 -13.29
N TRP A 265 7.61 29.23 -14.00
CA TRP A 265 6.97 28.06 -13.46
C TRP A 265 7.60 26.77 -13.96
N LEU A 266 7.57 25.75 -13.10
CA LEU A 266 7.95 24.37 -13.38
C LEU A 266 6.83 23.46 -12.89
N GLU A 267 6.34 22.57 -13.75
CA GLU A 267 5.19 21.71 -13.50
C GLU A 267 5.52 20.25 -13.78
N ILE A 268 4.96 19.37 -12.95
CA ILE A 268 4.92 17.93 -13.21
C ILE A 268 3.46 17.49 -13.30
N ASN A 269 3.12 16.79 -14.38
CA ASN A 269 1.85 16.12 -14.56
C ASN A 269 2.03 14.63 -14.32
N PHE A 270 1.45 14.09 -13.25
CA PHE A 270 1.50 12.67 -12.95
C PHE A 270 0.62 11.84 -13.90
N GLY A 271 -0.26 12.49 -14.67
CA GLY A 271 -1.23 11.91 -15.61
C GLY A 271 -2.39 11.14 -14.95
N ARG A 272 -2.37 10.99 -13.63
CA ARG A 272 -3.50 10.54 -12.79
C ARG A 272 -3.42 11.21 -11.41
N GLN A 273 -4.49 11.16 -10.63
CA GLN A 273 -4.45 11.62 -9.25
C GLN A 273 -3.52 10.74 -8.40
N ARG A 274 -2.69 11.38 -7.57
CA ARG A 274 -1.74 10.80 -6.63
C ARG A 274 -1.90 11.45 -5.26
N ARG A 275 -1.68 10.73 -4.17
CA ARG A 275 -1.59 11.32 -2.83
C ARG A 275 -0.24 11.99 -2.66
N VAL A 276 -0.25 13.27 -2.33
CA VAL A 276 0.95 14.04 -2.00
C VAL A 276 0.83 14.49 -0.54
N LYS A 277 1.85 14.17 0.27
CA LYS A 277 1.97 14.57 1.69
C LYS A 277 3.27 15.32 1.97
N GLN A 278 4.28 15.17 1.11
CA GLN A 278 5.54 15.88 1.25
C GLN A 278 6.09 16.34 -0.10
N LEU A 279 6.65 17.55 -0.09
CA LEU A 279 7.39 18.13 -1.20
C LEU A 279 8.85 18.31 -0.78
N TYR A 280 9.76 18.10 -1.71
CA TYR A 280 11.19 18.26 -1.51
C TYR A 280 11.78 19.00 -2.71
N LEU A 281 12.50 20.08 -2.44
CA LEU A 281 13.18 20.89 -3.43
C LEU A 281 14.68 20.85 -3.17
N MET A 282 15.44 20.74 -4.25
CA MET A 282 16.88 20.96 -4.26
C MET A 282 17.23 22.00 -5.31
N PHE A 283 18.06 22.94 -4.89
CA PHE A 283 18.61 24.01 -5.73
C PHE A 283 20.14 23.87 -5.76
N PRO A 284 20.81 24.25 -6.86
CA PRO A 284 22.27 24.36 -6.87
C PRO A 284 22.72 25.33 -5.77
N SER A 285 23.78 24.99 -5.01
CA SER A 285 24.24 25.82 -3.88
C SER A 285 24.64 27.24 -4.27
N SER A 286 25.05 27.46 -5.52
CA SER A 286 25.37 28.77 -6.08
C SER A 286 24.17 29.54 -6.64
N HIS A 287 23.00 28.91 -6.73
CA HIS A 287 21.78 29.44 -7.33
C HIS A 287 20.55 29.05 -6.49
N VAL A 288 20.58 29.40 -5.21
CA VAL A 288 19.44 29.16 -4.31
C VAL A 288 18.26 30.02 -4.76
N LEU A 289 17.11 29.38 -4.92
CA LEU A 289 15.86 30.05 -5.27
C LEU A 289 15.34 30.85 -4.07
N THR A 290 15.09 32.14 -4.23
CA THR A 290 14.77 33.06 -3.12
C THR A 290 13.27 33.15 -2.84
N TYR A 291 12.46 33.41 -3.88
CA TYR A 291 11.02 33.62 -3.78
C TYR A 291 10.28 32.55 -4.57
N PHE A 292 9.56 31.67 -3.88
CA PHE A 292 8.79 30.64 -4.55
C PHE A 292 7.55 30.21 -3.79
N ARG A 293 6.59 29.66 -4.53
CA ARG A 293 5.45 28.94 -3.97
C ARG A 293 5.21 27.64 -4.72
N ILE A 294 4.58 26.67 -4.05
CA ILE A 294 4.17 25.41 -4.66
C ILE A 294 2.66 25.27 -4.54
N ARG A 295 2.01 24.90 -5.64
CA ARG A 295 0.57 24.67 -5.73
C ARG A 295 0.25 23.30 -6.32
N TYR A 296 -0.94 22.80 -6.05
CA TYR A 296 -1.46 21.55 -6.64
C TYR A 296 -2.71 21.82 -7.47
N TRP A 297 -3.03 20.92 -8.40
CA TRP A 297 -4.21 20.99 -9.24
C TRP A 297 -5.35 20.14 -8.67
N ASP A 298 -6.49 20.75 -8.36
CA ASP A 298 -7.67 20.05 -7.80
C ASP A 298 -8.54 19.36 -8.87
N GLY A 299 -8.19 19.50 -10.15
CA GLY A 299 -9.01 19.06 -11.29
C GLY A 299 -9.58 20.22 -12.09
N THR A 300 -9.71 21.40 -11.49
CA THR A 300 -10.35 22.59 -12.05
C THR A 300 -9.53 23.87 -11.89
N SER A 301 -8.76 24.00 -10.81
CA SER A 301 -7.98 25.19 -10.50
C SER A 301 -6.75 24.84 -9.64
N TRP A 302 -5.79 25.78 -9.60
CA TRP A 302 -4.59 25.66 -8.78
C TRP A 302 -4.88 26.11 -7.35
N GLN A 303 -4.60 25.23 -6.39
CA GLN A 303 -4.81 25.44 -4.96
C GLN A 303 -3.50 25.51 -4.20
N ASP A 304 -3.51 26.25 -3.10
CA ASP A 304 -2.42 26.25 -2.12
C ASP A 304 -2.54 25.01 -1.21
N PHE A 305 -1.40 24.49 -0.77
CA PHE A 305 -1.35 23.45 0.25
C PHE A 305 -1.76 23.99 1.62
N THR A 306 -2.03 23.08 2.56
CA THR A 306 -2.16 23.41 3.98
C THR A 306 -1.02 22.73 4.75
N PRO A 307 -0.16 23.46 5.46
CA PRO A 307 0.01 24.91 5.37
C PRO A 307 0.47 25.34 3.96
N PRO A 308 0.21 26.59 3.55
CA PRO A 308 0.68 27.09 2.26
C PRO A 308 2.19 27.04 2.14
N ILE A 309 2.70 26.54 1.01
CA ILE A 309 4.11 26.62 0.67
C ILE A 309 4.33 27.92 -0.10
N SER A 310 4.58 29.00 0.64
CA SER A 310 4.97 30.31 0.10
C SER A 310 6.18 30.80 0.86
N VAL A 311 7.32 30.82 0.19
CA VAL A 311 8.62 31.11 0.79
C VAL A 311 9.16 32.41 0.23
N ASN A 312 9.50 33.31 1.14
CA ASN A 312 10.21 34.55 0.85
C ASN A 312 11.61 34.45 1.49
N ASP A 313 12.62 35.04 0.85
CA ASP A 313 13.97 35.14 1.38
C ASP A 313 14.64 33.78 1.71
N ASN A 314 14.41 32.75 0.90
CA ASN A 314 15.07 31.46 1.09
C ASN A 314 16.58 31.54 0.88
N SER A 315 17.34 30.98 1.82
CA SER A 315 18.80 30.82 1.73
C SER A 315 19.24 29.36 1.65
N ASP A 316 18.34 28.39 1.82
CA ASP A 316 18.70 26.98 1.87
C ASP A 316 18.65 26.34 0.48
N SER A 317 19.69 25.57 0.16
CA SER A 317 19.76 24.78 -1.09
C SER A 317 18.84 23.56 -1.09
N ILE A 318 18.34 23.15 0.08
CA ILE A 318 17.41 22.03 0.23
C ILE A 318 16.24 22.51 1.08
N ARG A 319 15.03 22.26 0.60
CA ARG A 319 13.80 22.58 1.32
C ARG A 319 12.87 21.39 1.31
N SER A 320 12.29 21.07 2.46
CA SER A 320 11.25 20.05 2.55
C SER A 320 10.03 20.56 3.29
N PHE A 321 8.86 20.23 2.77
CA PHE A 321 7.57 20.70 3.27
C PHE A 321 6.67 19.50 3.51
N LEU A 322 6.23 19.33 4.76
CA LEU A 322 5.13 18.44 5.11
C LEU A 322 3.83 19.24 5.01
N VAL A 323 2.84 18.67 4.32
CA VAL A 323 1.53 19.28 4.06
C VAL A 323 0.42 18.33 4.48
N ASP A 324 -0.82 18.80 4.52
CA ASP A 324 -2.00 17.95 4.53
C ASP A 324 -2.03 17.11 3.26
N MET A 325 -2.51 15.87 3.39
CA MET A 325 -2.57 14.96 2.25
C MET A 325 -3.58 15.50 1.23
N VAL A 326 -3.11 15.70 0.00
CA VAL A 326 -3.99 16.08 -1.13
C VAL A 326 -3.93 15.02 -2.22
N TRP A 327 -5.05 14.81 -2.91
CA TRP A 327 -5.10 14.09 -4.17
C TRP A 327 -4.95 15.07 -5.31
N THR A 328 -3.89 14.93 -6.11
CA THR A 328 -3.62 15.84 -7.23
C THR A 328 -3.04 15.10 -8.41
N SER A 329 -3.36 15.55 -9.62
CA SER A 329 -2.71 15.08 -10.84
C SER A 329 -1.50 15.92 -11.24
N LYS A 330 -1.34 17.12 -10.67
CA LYS A 330 -0.27 18.05 -11.04
C LYS A 330 0.27 18.84 -9.86
N LEU A 331 1.54 19.19 -9.94
CA LEU A 331 2.18 20.13 -9.04
C LEU A 331 2.86 21.22 -9.85
N ARG A 332 2.90 22.44 -9.31
CA ARG A 332 3.58 23.56 -9.93
C ARG A 332 4.37 24.34 -8.90
N LEU A 333 5.66 24.52 -9.17
CA LEU A 333 6.51 25.51 -8.53
C LEU A 333 6.46 26.81 -9.33
N GLU A 334 6.27 27.93 -8.66
CA GLU A 334 6.21 29.26 -9.26
C GLU A 334 7.19 30.19 -8.53
N SER A 335 7.85 31.07 -9.28
CA SER A 335 8.82 32.02 -8.73
C SER A 335 8.84 33.32 -9.52
N THR A 336 9.29 34.37 -8.82
CA THR A 336 9.49 35.72 -9.36
C THR A 336 10.97 36.15 -9.35
N ASP A 337 11.89 35.24 -9.02
CA ASP A 337 13.33 35.48 -9.14
C ASP A 337 13.69 35.79 -10.59
N SER A 338 14.74 36.58 -10.82
CA SER A 338 15.16 36.97 -12.17
C SER A 338 15.49 35.78 -13.08
N ILE A 339 16.04 34.72 -12.50
CA ILE A 339 16.32 33.42 -13.12
C ILE A 339 16.12 32.36 -12.04
N VAL A 340 15.46 31.26 -12.39
CA VAL A 340 15.21 30.13 -11.49
C VAL A 340 16.11 28.97 -11.87
N TYR A 341 16.67 28.27 -10.87
CA TYR A 341 17.39 27.02 -11.04
C TYR A 341 16.80 25.97 -10.10
N VAL A 342 16.37 24.83 -10.64
CA VAL A 342 15.84 23.71 -9.85
C VAL A 342 16.58 22.45 -10.24
N ALA A 343 17.30 21.87 -9.29
CA ALA A 343 17.98 20.59 -9.46
C ALA A 343 17.01 19.44 -9.21
N GLU A 344 16.18 19.52 -8.17
CA GLU A 344 15.14 18.53 -7.90
C GLU A 344 13.85 19.17 -7.39
N PHE A 345 12.72 18.67 -7.86
CA PHE A 345 11.39 18.93 -7.37
C PHE A 345 10.65 17.60 -7.21
N GLN A 346 10.70 17.06 -6.01
CA GLN A 346 10.22 15.72 -5.71
C GLN A 346 8.95 15.78 -4.87
N ALA A 347 8.09 14.78 -5.05
CA ALA A 347 6.83 14.66 -4.34
C ALA A 347 6.68 13.24 -3.81
N TYR A 348 6.24 13.13 -2.57
CA TYR A 348 6.06 11.85 -1.88
C TYR A 348 4.65 11.74 -1.31
N GLY A 349 4.12 10.52 -1.32
CA GLY A 349 2.90 10.16 -0.61
C GLY A 349 3.13 10.05 0.90
N TYR A 350 2.19 9.38 1.57
CA TYR A 350 2.26 9.17 3.02
C TYR A 350 2.88 7.80 3.35
N GLY A 351 4.18 7.78 3.64
CA GLY A 351 4.92 6.63 4.17
C GLY A 351 5.42 6.83 5.60
N PHE A 352 6.30 5.94 6.07
CA PHE A 352 6.82 5.89 7.44
C PHE A 352 7.58 7.15 7.81
N ARG A 353 8.38 7.70 6.89
CA ARG A 353 9.03 9.01 7.06
C ARG A 353 8.01 10.09 7.40
N GLN A 354 6.97 10.24 6.59
CA GLN A 354 5.94 11.27 6.79
C GLN A 354 5.16 11.03 8.09
N PHE A 355 4.92 9.76 8.46
CA PHE A 355 4.31 9.38 9.73
C PHE A 355 5.14 9.82 10.94
N VAL A 356 6.46 9.59 10.89
CA VAL A 356 7.40 10.00 11.93
C VAL A 356 7.48 11.52 12.00
N LEU A 357 7.59 12.20 10.86
CA LEU A 357 7.63 13.66 10.81
C LEU A 357 6.37 14.27 11.41
N GLU A 358 5.18 13.85 11.00
CA GLU A 358 3.92 14.36 11.56
C GLU A 358 3.85 14.13 13.08
N ARG A 359 4.11 12.90 13.53
CA ARG A 359 4.02 12.53 14.94
C ARG A 359 4.98 13.30 15.85
N PHE A 360 6.22 13.52 15.43
CA PHE A 360 7.22 14.12 16.30
C PHE A 360 7.36 15.63 16.08
N TYR A 361 7.36 16.10 14.84
CA TYR A 361 7.50 17.52 14.58
C TYR A 361 6.22 18.28 14.82
N ILE A 362 5.12 17.83 14.22
CA ILE A 362 3.87 18.57 14.23
C ILE A 362 3.17 18.36 15.57
N ASP A 363 2.94 17.10 15.95
CA ASP A 363 2.14 16.81 17.16
C ASP A 363 2.93 17.02 18.45
N SER A 364 4.25 16.79 18.41
CA SER A 364 5.11 16.82 19.61
C SER A 364 6.13 17.97 19.65
N GLY A 365 6.18 18.81 18.62
CA GLY A 365 7.02 20.02 18.57
C GLY A 365 8.54 19.75 18.48
N TRP A 366 8.97 18.59 17.99
CA TRP A 366 10.40 18.33 17.76
C TRP A 366 10.89 19.15 16.55
N THR A 367 12.15 19.54 16.56
CA THR A 367 12.81 20.25 15.44
C THR A 367 13.80 19.33 14.73
N PRO A 368 14.34 19.70 13.53
CA PRO A 368 15.35 18.87 12.85
C PRO A 368 16.64 18.70 13.60
N THR A 369 16.96 19.62 14.50
CA THR A 369 18.17 19.59 15.32
C THR A 369 17.87 19.24 16.78
N ASP A 370 16.68 18.69 17.05
CA ASP A 370 16.30 18.30 18.41
C ASP A 370 17.15 17.11 18.89
N THR A 371 17.86 17.29 20.00
CA THR A 371 18.79 16.28 20.54
C THR A 371 18.09 15.01 21.02
N ARG A 372 16.75 15.01 21.12
CA ARG A 372 15.96 13.80 21.35
C ARG A 372 16.03 12.82 20.18
N TRP A 373 16.31 13.27 18.96
CA TRP A 373 16.56 12.38 17.83
C TRP A 373 17.77 11.48 18.07
N GLU A 374 18.86 12.05 18.59
CA GLU A 374 20.06 11.29 18.97
C GLU A 374 19.80 10.43 20.22
N SER A 375 19.31 11.05 21.29
CA SER A 375 19.25 10.42 22.61
C SER A 375 18.12 9.38 22.78
N LEU A 376 17.01 9.50 22.04
CA LEU A 376 15.86 8.61 22.15
C LEU A 376 15.64 7.76 20.90
N MET A 377 15.94 8.30 19.71
CA MET A 377 15.66 7.62 18.44
C MET A 377 16.91 7.06 17.76
N LEU A 378 18.10 7.29 18.33
CA LEU A 378 19.39 6.86 17.79
C LEU A 378 19.66 7.37 16.37
N VAL A 379 19.15 8.56 16.05
CA VAL A 379 19.38 9.22 14.75
C VAL A 379 20.60 10.11 14.88
N GLU A 380 21.66 9.85 14.11
CA GLU A 380 22.82 10.75 14.03
C GLU A 380 22.46 11.98 13.19
N LEU A 381 22.36 13.15 13.82
CA LEU A 381 21.97 14.39 13.13
C LEU A 381 23.07 14.90 12.17
N SER A 382 24.32 14.46 12.36
CA SER A 382 25.44 14.77 11.46
C SER A 382 25.32 14.05 10.11
N ASP A 383 24.67 12.88 10.08
CA ASP A 383 24.33 12.16 8.86
C ASP A 383 22.95 12.60 8.36
N THR A 384 22.96 13.60 7.48
CA THR A 384 21.75 14.11 6.80
C THR A 384 20.94 13.02 6.07
N GLY A 385 21.52 11.85 5.80
CA GLY A 385 20.81 10.70 5.24
C GLY A 385 19.95 9.93 6.25
N GLN A 386 20.21 10.08 7.55
CA GLN A 386 19.49 9.47 8.66
C GLN A 386 18.65 10.44 9.48
N CYS A 387 18.86 11.76 9.30
CA CYS A 387 18.04 12.83 9.84
C CYS A 387 16.55 12.42 9.81
N PRO A 388 15.72 12.80 10.79
CA PRO A 388 14.31 12.36 10.86
C PRO A 388 13.46 12.65 9.60
N ASP A 389 13.93 13.52 8.71
CA ASP A 389 13.46 13.67 7.35
C ASP A 389 14.10 12.66 6.37
N GLY A 390 14.54 11.50 6.82
CA GLY A 390 15.44 10.59 6.10
C GLY A 390 14.98 9.13 6.12
N ASN A 391 15.58 8.34 5.24
CA ASN A 391 15.10 7.02 4.82
C ASN A 391 15.29 5.96 5.92
N TYR A 392 14.22 5.33 6.42
CA TYR A 392 14.30 4.26 7.44
C TYR A 392 15.26 3.11 7.05
N ARG A 393 15.42 2.81 5.76
CA ARG A 393 16.43 1.84 5.32
C ARG A 393 17.86 2.29 5.60
N LYS A 394 18.15 3.58 5.43
CA LYS A 394 19.47 4.15 5.77
C LYS A 394 19.71 4.03 7.28
N TYR A 395 18.71 4.35 8.09
CA TYR A 395 18.76 4.13 9.55
C TYR A 395 19.08 2.67 9.89
N LEU A 396 18.36 1.71 9.30
CA LEU A 396 18.65 0.29 9.51
C LEU A 396 20.06 -0.10 9.05
N ARG A 397 20.54 0.42 7.92
CA ARG A 397 21.91 0.16 7.42
C ARG A 397 22.97 0.69 8.36
N TYR A 398 22.81 1.91 8.84
CA TYR A 398 23.77 2.53 9.75
C TYR A 398 23.95 1.73 11.04
N HIS A 399 22.86 1.24 11.61
CA HIS A 399 22.89 0.42 12.84
C HIS A 399 23.18 -1.07 12.59
N GLY A 400 23.37 -1.50 11.34
CA GLY A 400 23.59 -2.92 11.01
C GLY A 400 22.35 -3.80 11.20
N TRP A 401 21.15 -3.20 11.14
CA TRP A 401 19.85 -3.84 11.40
C TRP A 401 19.05 -4.19 10.13
N THR A 402 19.70 -4.22 8.96
CA THR A 402 19.03 -4.50 7.68
C THR A 402 18.30 -5.84 7.66
N LYS A 403 18.92 -6.86 8.27
CA LYS A 403 18.32 -8.18 8.43
C LYS A 403 17.41 -8.27 9.64
N ASN A 404 17.69 -7.53 10.73
CA ASN A 404 16.93 -7.57 11.98
C ASN A 404 16.54 -6.16 12.47
N PRO A 405 15.36 -5.64 12.07
CA PRO A 405 14.89 -4.32 12.46
C PRO A 405 14.51 -4.21 13.93
N PHE A 406 14.41 -5.32 14.67
CA PHE A 406 14.25 -5.25 16.13
C PHE A 406 15.51 -4.70 16.80
N GLY A 407 16.67 -4.86 16.15
CA GLY A 407 17.97 -4.36 16.60
C GLY A 407 18.72 -5.29 17.56
N GLY A 408 18.24 -6.52 17.76
CA GLY A 408 18.89 -7.51 18.60
C GLY A 408 18.04 -8.76 18.85
N LYS A 409 18.42 -9.54 19.87
CA LYS A 409 17.65 -10.72 20.27
C LYS A 409 16.37 -10.30 20.98
N LEU A 410 15.24 -10.81 20.51
CA LEU A 410 13.95 -10.64 21.18
C LEU A 410 13.87 -11.49 22.45
N THR A 411 13.48 -10.85 23.55
CA THR A 411 13.24 -11.45 24.87
C THR A 411 11.99 -10.82 25.48
N VAL A 412 11.39 -11.45 26.49
CA VAL A 412 10.27 -10.85 27.22
C VAL A 412 10.66 -9.49 27.83
N ALA A 413 11.90 -9.35 28.31
CA ALA A 413 12.38 -8.13 28.98
C ALA A 413 12.49 -6.90 28.05
N ASN A 414 12.84 -7.11 26.77
CA ASN A 414 12.95 -6.03 25.79
C ASN A 414 11.76 -5.97 24.81
N ALA A 415 10.73 -6.79 25.04
CA ALA A 415 9.55 -6.88 24.18
C ALA A 415 8.68 -5.61 24.16
N LEU A 416 8.85 -4.68 25.10
CA LEU A 416 8.22 -3.35 25.08
C LEU A 416 9.25 -2.22 25.11
N ASN A 417 10.53 -2.56 24.92
CA ASN A 417 11.64 -1.63 24.86
C ASN A 417 12.74 -2.19 23.94
N PRO A 418 12.47 -2.28 22.61
CA PRO A 418 13.41 -2.84 21.66
C PRO A 418 14.67 -1.96 21.54
N PRO A 419 15.82 -2.55 21.17
CA PRO A 419 17.02 -1.79 20.83
C PRO A 419 16.78 -0.75 19.72
N ASN A 420 15.94 -1.09 18.73
CA ASN A 420 15.48 -0.14 17.73
C ASN A 420 14.19 0.58 18.19
N PRO A 421 14.25 1.85 18.61
CA PRO A 421 13.07 2.59 19.09
C PRO A 421 11.99 2.77 18.01
N PHE A 422 12.37 2.86 16.72
CA PHE A 422 11.40 2.93 15.62
C PHE A 422 10.60 1.65 15.43
N PHE A 423 11.06 0.51 15.96
CA PHE A 423 10.35 -0.76 15.80
C PHE A 423 8.97 -0.73 16.48
N LEU A 424 8.81 -0.02 17.61
CA LEU A 424 7.49 0.15 18.25
C LEU A 424 6.59 1.14 17.53
N ILE A 425 7.16 2.04 16.73
CA ILE A 425 6.39 2.97 15.89
C ILE A 425 5.92 2.22 14.64
N TRP A 426 6.77 1.37 14.07
CA TRP A 426 6.41 0.52 12.94
C TRP A 426 5.39 -0.57 13.34
N PHE A 427 5.70 -1.34 14.38
CA PHE A 427 4.85 -2.32 15.05
C PHE A 427 4.18 -3.36 14.12
N PRO A 428 4.95 -4.31 13.55
CA PRO A 428 4.42 -5.27 12.57
C PRO A 428 3.42 -6.26 13.19
N GLY A 429 2.43 -6.70 12.41
CA GLY A 429 1.33 -7.54 12.90
C GLY A 429 1.74 -8.88 13.50
N LYS A 430 2.80 -9.53 12.98
CA LYS A 430 3.34 -10.77 13.56
C LYS A 430 3.94 -10.55 14.95
N TYR A 431 4.55 -9.39 15.17
CA TYR A 431 5.13 -9.03 16.47
C TYR A 431 4.02 -8.80 17.50
N TYR A 432 2.98 -8.05 17.14
CA TYR A 432 1.79 -7.89 17.97
C TYR A 432 1.21 -9.23 18.45
N LYS A 433 1.09 -10.23 17.56
CA LYS A 433 0.61 -11.58 17.93
C LYS A 433 1.48 -12.24 18.99
N LEU A 434 2.79 -12.15 18.83
CA LEU A 434 3.72 -12.76 19.77
C LEU A 434 3.61 -12.11 21.15
N LEU A 435 3.54 -10.78 21.21
CA LEU A 435 3.38 -10.06 22.48
C LEU A 435 2.11 -10.52 23.20
N ARG A 436 0.99 -10.69 22.48
CA ARG A 436 -0.25 -11.22 23.09
C ARG A 436 -0.13 -12.65 23.61
N ILE A 437 0.76 -13.47 23.06
CA ILE A 437 1.04 -14.82 23.58
C ILE A 437 1.91 -14.75 24.83
N TYR A 438 2.99 -13.97 24.81
CA TYR A 438 3.91 -13.82 25.94
C TYR A 438 3.26 -13.19 27.16
N PHE A 439 2.37 -12.22 26.94
CA PHE A 439 1.72 -11.45 28.00
C PHE A 439 0.23 -11.80 28.14
N ARG A 440 -0.20 -12.99 27.69
CA ARG A 440 -1.63 -13.39 27.68
C ARG A 440 -2.32 -13.34 29.04
N ASP A 441 -1.53 -13.48 30.11
CA ASP A 441 -1.97 -13.55 31.49
C ASP A 441 -1.81 -12.19 32.23
N ASP A 442 -1.38 -11.13 31.54
CA ASP A 442 -1.20 -9.77 32.08
C ASP A 442 -2.09 -8.74 31.34
N PRO A 443 -3.28 -8.41 31.89
CA PRO A 443 -4.23 -7.54 31.19
C PRO A 443 -3.73 -6.11 31.01
N GLU A 444 -2.92 -5.57 31.94
CA GLU A 444 -2.41 -4.20 31.84
C GLU A 444 -1.40 -4.07 30.69
N ILE A 445 -0.53 -5.07 30.54
CA ILE A 445 0.41 -5.13 29.41
C ILE A 445 -0.36 -5.33 28.10
N LEU A 446 -1.38 -6.17 28.07
CA LEU A 446 -2.21 -6.36 26.86
C LEU A 446 -2.88 -5.05 26.42
N ASP A 447 -3.38 -4.25 27.36
CA ASP A 447 -3.94 -2.93 27.06
C ASP A 447 -2.89 -1.97 26.51
N GLN A 448 -1.66 -2.01 27.06
CA GLN A 448 -0.54 -1.23 26.51
C GLN A 448 -0.19 -1.66 25.08
N ILE A 449 -0.16 -2.96 24.81
CA ILE A 449 0.10 -3.53 23.48
C ILE A 449 -0.98 -3.08 22.48
N GLU A 450 -2.25 -3.03 22.89
CA GLU A 450 -3.33 -2.50 22.04
C GLU A 450 -3.14 -1.02 21.71
N ARG A 451 -2.78 -0.19 22.70
CA ARG A 451 -2.50 1.24 22.47
C ARG A 451 -1.33 1.44 21.51
N LEU A 452 -0.25 0.66 21.67
CA LEU A 452 0.89 0.69 20.76
C LEU A 452 0.48 0.30 19.33
N ARG A 453 -0.31 -0.76 19.19
CA ARG A 453 -0.85 -1.19 17.90
C ARG A 453 -1.70 -0.10 17.26
N GLU A 454 -2.62 0.50 18.00
CA GLU A 454 -3.52 1.55 17.49
C GLU A 454 -2.76 2.80 17.02
N ALA A 455 -1.70 3.17 17.74
CA ALA A 455 -0.84 4.30 17.41
C ALA A 455 0.30 3.97 16.42
N SER A 456 0.33 2.76 15.85
CA SER A 456 1.43 2.32 14.99
C SER A 456 1.24 2.68 13.52
N PHE A 457 2.36 2.80 12.82
CA PHE A 457 2.37 3.00 11.37
C PHE A 457 1.77 1.83 10.62
N THR A 458 2.03 0.58 11.03
CA THR A 458 1.44 -0.60 10.37
C THR A 458 -0.08 -0.51 10.41
N GLN A 459 -0.67 -0.17 11.56
CA GLN A 459 -2.11 -0.02 11.70
C GLN A 459 -2.66 1.14 10.90
N PHE A 460 -2.01 2.31 10.96
CA PHE A 460 -2.40 3.47 10.16
C PHE A 460 -2.41 3.10 8.68
N ARG A 461 -1.35 2.46 8.18
CA ARG A 461 -1.23 2.17 6.76
C ARG A 461 -2.18 1.08 6.28
N THR A 462 -2.31 -0.04 7.00
CA THR A 462 -3.21 -1.12 6.56
C THR A 462 -4.67 -0.71 6.67
N LYS A 463 -5.05 0.02 7.73
CA LYS A 463 -6.44 0.38 7.97
C LYS A 463 -6.84 1.68 7.27
N GLN A 464 -6.15 2.79 7.55
CA GLN A 464 -6.55 4.11 7.05
C GLN A 464 -6.19 4.28 5.58
N LEU A 465 -4.95 3.94 5.20
CA LEU A 465 -4.44 4.21 3.85
C LEU A 465 -4.79 3.15 2.81
N PHE A 466 -5.28 1.98 3.22
CA PHE A 466 -5.55 0.87 2.31
C PHE A 466 -6.96 0.29 2.49
N TRP A 467 -7.28 -0.26 3.67
CA TRP A 467 -8.56 -0.94 3.88
C TRP A 467 -9.77 -0.04 3.65
N TYR A 468 -9.81 1.15 4.25
CA TYR A 468 -10.91 2.08 4.03
C TYR A 468 -11.00 2.54 2.58
N GLN A 469 -9.85 2.76 1.91
CA GLN A 469 -9.85 3.10 0.50
C GLN A 469 -10.45 1.99 -0.37
N ILE A 470 -10.14 0.73 -0.08
CA ILE A 470 -10.77 -0.42 -0.76
C ILE A 470 -12.27 -0.41 -0.52
N VAL A 471 -12.69 -0.37 0.76
CA VAL A 471 -14.10 -0.47 1.13
C VAL A 471 -14.92 0.62 0.48
N ASP A 472 -14.46 1.88 0.58
CA ASP A 472 -15.16 3.03 0.03
C ASP A 472 -15.22 2.95 -1.50
N SER A 473 -14.11 2.60 -2.16
CA SER A 473 -14.06 2.53 -3.63
C SER A 473 -14.90 1.38 -4.19
N VAL A 474 -14.82 0.20 -3.57
CA VAL A 474 -15.60 -0.99 -3.93
C VAL A 474 -17.10 -0.74 -3.77
N ARG A 475 -17.51 -0.13 -2.67
CA ARG A 475 -18.92 0.22 -2.43
C ARG A 475 -19.41 1.30 -3.38
N ALA A 476 -18.61 2.34 -3.60
CA ALA A 476 -18.95 3.40 -4.54
C ALA A 476 -19.14 2.85 -5.95
N TYR A 477 -18.23 1.96 -6.40
CA TYR A 477 -18.35 1.29 -7.69
C TYR A 477 -19.60 0.41 -7.76
N ALA A 478 -19.80 -0.49 -6.78
CA ALA A 478 -20.98 -1.36 -6.73
C ALA A 478 -22.28 -0.57 -6.79
N ALA A 479 -22.39 0.51 -6.00
CA ALA A 479 -23.55 1.41 -6.02
C ALA A 479 -23.75 2.08 -7.38
N SER A 480 -22.66 2.47 -8.07
CA SER A 480 -22.72 3.08 -9.40
C SER A 480 -23.28 2.15 -10.48
N VAL A 481 -23.13 0.83 -10.30
CA VAL A 481 -23.70 -0.20 -11.19
C VAL A 481 -24.99 -0.82 -10.62
N GLY A 482 -25.60 -0.19 -9.60
CA GLY A 482 -26.89 -0.62 -9.04
C GLY A 482 -26.82 -1.90 -8.19
N ARG A 483 -25.65 -2.24 -7.65
CA ARG A 483 -25.41 -3.44 -6.85
C ARG A 483 -25.04 -3.12 -5.42
N ASN A 484 -25.26 -4.09 -4.54
CA ASN A 484 -24.69 -4.12 -3.19
C ASN A 484 -23.66 -5.24 -3.12
N ILE A 485 -22.59 -5.04 -2.34
CA ILE A 485 -21.52 -6.00 -2.19
C ILE A 485 -21.13 -6.12 -0.71
N TYR A 486 -20.95 -7.35 -0.23
CA TYR A 486 -20.34 -7.60 1.08
C TYR A 486 -18.83 -7.68 0.95
N ILE A 487 -18.09 -7.03 1.84
CA ILE A 487 -16.63 -7.07 1.81
C ILE A 487 -16.14 -7.93 2.97
N SER A 488 -15.24 -8.87 2.67
CA SER A 488 -14.58 -9.71 3.66
C SER A 488 -13.06 -9.59 3.59
N TYR A 489 -12.42 -10.09 4.63
CA TYR A 489 -10.97 -10.08 4.77
C TYR A 489 -10.50 -11.41 5.34
N ASN A 490 -9.46 -11.97 4.73
CA ASN A 490 -8.76 -13.14 5.24
C ASN A 490 -7.28 -12.82 5.27
N GLY A 491 -6.69 -12.97 6.45
CA GLY A 491 -5.34 -12.44 6.68
C GLY A 491 -5.10 -11.98 8.10
N SER A 492 -5.09 -12.90 9.06
CA SER A 492 -4.43 -12.68 10.36
C SER A 492 -4.88 -11.51 11.25
N TRP A 493 -5.95 -11.73 12.03
CA TRP A 493 -6.21 -11.10 13.34
C TRP A 493 -6.36 -9.56 13.41
N TYR A 494 -6.35 -8.85 12.29
CA TYR A 494 -6.84 -7.48 12.25
C TYR A 494 -8.37 -7.48 12.40
N ARG A 495 -8.86 -6.51 13.17
CA ARG A 495 -10.12 -6.54 13.93
C ARG A 495 -11.40 -6.85 13.10
N PRO A 496 -12.49 -7.28 13.76
CA PRO A 496 -13.81 -7.50 13.14
C PRO A 496 -14.50 -6.26 12.55
N ASP A 497 -13.95 -5.07 12.77
CA ASP A 497 -14.40 -3.82 12.13
C ASP A 497 -13.97 -3.71 10.66
N SER A 498 -13.17 -4.68 10.19
CA SER A 498 -12.62 -4.74 8.84
C SER A 498 -13.34 -5.80 7.98
N VAL A 499 -14.57 -6.17 8.33
CA VAL A 499 -15.36 -7.20 7.63
C VAL A 499 -16.84 -6.80 7.69
N ASP A 500 -17.53 -6.84 6.55
CA ASP A 500 -19.00 -6.64 6.48
C ASP A 500 -19.76 -7.92 6.83
N TYR A 501 -19.09 -9.07 6.82
CA TYR A 501 -19.60 -10.28 7.42
C TYR A 501 -19.60 -10.13 8.94
N PHE A 502 -20.80 -10.12 9.49
CA PHE A 502 -21.08 -10.26 10.92
C PHE A 502 -20.64 -11.65 11.42
N ILE A 503 -19.33 -11.87 11.55
CA ILE A 503 -18.75 -12.81 12.51
C ILE A 503 -18.47 -12.03 13.80
N ARG A 504 -19.53 -11.50 14.39
CA ARG A 504 -19.51 -10.87 15.72
C ARG A 504 -20.91 -10.91 16.30
N ASN A 505 -21.28 -12.07 16.82
CA ASN A 505 -22.30 -12.24 17.86
C ASN A 505 -22.12 -13.62 18.47
N LEU A 506 -21.15 -13.71 19.37
CA LEU A 506 -21.34 -14.51 20.57
C LEU A 506 -21.56 -13.52 21.70
#